data_AF-A0A7W6W7R2-F1
#
_entry.id   AF-A0A7W6W7R2-F1
#
_cell.length_a   1.000
_cell.length_b   1.000
_cell.length_c   1.000
_cell.angle_alpha   90.00
_cell.angle_beta   90.00
_cell.angle_gamma   90.00
#
_symmetry.space_group_name_H-M   'P 1'
#
loop_
_entity.id
_entity.type
_entity.pdbx_description
1 polymer ?
#
loop_
_entity_poly.entity_id
_entity_poly.type
_entity_poly.pdbx_seq_one_letter_code
_entity_poly.pdbx_strand_id
1 'polypeptide(L)'
;RVATDAIPEPDAQQLEGQPAKELQSLIPIGNAQRVQNLVFPVVIKPDVASIDIDGTRVPLSPGMSVTVEVKTGSRRILEYLYSPLAEIASEAMQER
;
A
#
# COMPACT_ATOMS: atom_id res chain seq x y z
N ARG A 1 1.49 -7.97 3.68
CA ARG A 1 0.36 -7.45 4.49
C ARG A 1 0.27 -5.96 4.23
N VAL A 2 -0.93 -5.45 3.92
CA VAL A 2 -1.19 -4.02 3.69
C VAL A 2 -1.75 -3.43 4.98
N ALA A 3 -1.30 -2.24 5.37
CA ALA A 3 -1.88 -1.54 6.51
C ALA A 3 -3.32 -1.11 6.23
N THR A 4 -4.16 -1.11 7.27
CA THR A 4 -5.57 -0.76 7.16
C THR A 4 -5.79 0.76 7.04
N ASP A 5 -4.78 1.56 7.37
CA ASP A 5 -4.85 3.02 7.34
C ASP A 5 -3.79 3.61 6.40
N ALA A 6 -4.10 4.77 5.83
CA ALA A 6 -3.21 5.49 4.95
C ALA A 6 -2.43 6.55 5.72
N ILE A 7 -1.16 6.71 5.37
CA ILE A 7 -0.31 7.79 5.88
C ILE A 7 -0.11 8.87 4.80
N PRO A 8 0.05 10.14 5.18
CA PRO A 8 0.45 11.19 4.25
C PRO A 8 1.81 10.88 3.58
N GLU A 9 1.96 11.26 2.30
CA GLU A 9 3.21 11.08 1.55
C GLU A 9 4.46 11.68 2.22
N PRO A 10 4.43 12.90 2.83
CA PRO A 10 5.61 13.45 3.51
C PRO A 10 6.12 12.54 4.65
N ASP A 11 5.21 11.95 5.42
CA ASP A 11 5.55 11.04 6.51
C ASP A 11 6.10 9.70 5.98
N ALA A 12 5.60 9.25 4.82
CA ALA A 12 6.10 8.04 4.15
C ALA A 12 7.53 8.20 3.63
N GLN A 13 7.83 9.34 3.00
CA GLN A 13 9.19 9.65 2.50
C GLN A 13 10.22 9.73 3.64
N GLN A 14 9.81 10.23 4.81
CA GLN A 14 10.66 10.24 6.01
C GLN A 14 10.96 8.82 6.53
N LEU A 15 10.01 7.89 6.41
CA LEU A 15 10.18 6.48 6.76
C LEU A 15 11.08 5.72 5.76
N GLU A 16 10.99 6.04 4.47
CA GLU A 16 11.80 5.41 3.42
C GLU A 16 13.25 5.92 3.39
N GLY A 17 13.48 7.19 3.75
CA GLY A 17 14.79 7.83 3.60
C GLY A 17 15.85 7.48 4.64
N GLN A 18 15.52 6.82 5.76
CA GLN A 18 16.46 6.65 6.87
C GLN A 18 16.29 5.32 7.63
N PRO A 19 17.12 4.28 7.38
CA PRO A 19 17.11 3.08 8.22
C PRO A 19 17.78 3.30 9.59
N ALA A 20 18.45 4.44 9.83
CA ALA A 20 19.09 4.75 11.12
C ALA A 20 19.27 6.27 11.36
N LYS A 21 18.24 6.97 11.85
CA LYS A 21 18.44 8.03 12.86
C LYS A 21 17.13 8.45 13.54
N GLU A 22 17.22 8.47 14.86
CA GLU A 22 16.20 8.85 15.83
C GLU A 22 15.79 10.33 15.80
N LEU A 23 14.53 10.56 16.18
CA LEU A 23 14.03 11.55 17.15
C LEU A 23 14.60 12.98 17.08
N GLN A 24 13.90 13.88 16.36
CA GLN A 24 13.65 15.31 16.67
C GLN A 24 12.95 15.89 15.42
N SER A 25 11.79 16.52 15.45
CA SER A 25 11.25 17.48 16.42
C SER A 25 9.75 17.73 16.18
N LEU A 26 9.01 17.99 17.27
CA LEU A 26 7.68 18.63 17.30
C LEU A 26 7.78 20.03 16.62
N ILE A 27 6.84 20.59 15.87
CA ILE A 27 5.40 20.90 16.05
C ILE A 27 4.87 21.35 14.66
N PRO A 28 3.63 21.05 14.20
CA PRO A 28 3.00 21.82 13.13
C PRO A 28 1.89 22.75 13.68
N ILE A 29 2.13 24.06 13.61
CA ILE A 29 1.09 25.09 13.74
C ILE A 29 0.57 25.37 12.33
N GLY A 30 -0.72 25.12 12.11
CA GLY A 30 -1.50 25.73 11.04
C GLY A 30 -1.29 25.15 9.64
N ASN A 31 -2.34 24.51 9.14
CA ASN A 31 -3.07 24.80 7.87
C ASN A 31 -3.61 23.47 7.34
N ALA A 32 -4.94 23.36 7.27
CA ALA A 32 -5.70 22.17 6.87
C ALA A 32 -4.96 21.31 5.83
N GLN A 33 -4.48 20.16 6.29
CA GLN A 33 -3.79 19.17 5.46
C GLN A 33 -4.73 18.82 4.31
N ARG A 34 -4.38 19.23 3.08
CA ARG A 34 -5.00 18.67 1.89
C ARG A 34 -4.74 17.18 1.95
N VAL A 35 -5.78 16.38 2.14
CA VAL A 35 -5.77 14.91 2.04
C VAL A 35 -5.60 14.52 0.56
N GLN A 36 -4.50 14.98 -0.03
CA GLN A 36 -4.08 14.69 -1.38
C GLN A 36 -2.75 13.97 -1.23
N ASN A 37 -2.64 12.78 -1.83
CA ASN A 37 -1.50 11.86 -1.75
C ASN A 37 -1.41 11.05 -0.45
N LEU A 38 -2.41 10.17 -0.26
CA LEU A 38 -2.42 9.13 0.75
C LEU A 38 -1.69 7.88 0.24
N VAL A 39 -0.83 7.28 1.07
CA VAL A 39 -0.14 6.02 0.76
C VAL A 39 -0.45 4.94 1.80
N PHE A 40 -0.50 3.69 1.37
CA PHE A 40 -0.76 2.54 2.25
C PHE A 40 0.51 1.73 2.44
N PRO A 41 1.12 1.72 3.63
CA PRO A 41 2.35 0.96 3.85
C PRO A 41 2.08 -0.55 3.76
N VAL A 42 3.02 -1.27 3.16
CA VAL A 42 2.94 -2.72 2.97
C VAL A 42 4.20 -3.41 3.48
N VAL A 43 4.03 -4.51 4.21
CA VAL A 43 5.12 -5.40 4.61
C VAL A 43 5.11 -6.62 3.69
N ILE A 44 6.21 -6.83 2.97
CA ILE A 44 6.35 -7.92 1.99
C ILE A 44 7.37 -8.92 2.52
N LYS A 45 7.03 -10.21 2.48
CA LYS A 45 7.96 -11.30 2.75
C LYS A 45 8.48 -11.81 1.39
N PRO A 46 9.80 -11.78 1.13
CA PRO A 46 10.34 -12.40 -0.07
C PRO A 46 10.20 -13.92 0.00
N ASP A 47 9.88 -14.56 -1.14
CA ASP A 47 9.72 -16.02 -1.23
C ASP A 47 11.06 -16.75 -1.08
N VAL A 48 12.15 -16.10 -1.49
CA VAL A 48 13.51 -16.62 -1.40
C VAL A 48 14.39 -15.67 -0.60
N ALA A 49 15.28 -16.21 0.24
CA ALA A 49 16.22 -15.44 1.05
C ALA A 49 17.58 -15.20 0.36
N SER A 50 17.73 -15.63 -0.89
CA SER A 50 18.95 -15.49 -1.67
C SER A 50 18.63 -15.26 -3.14
N ILE A 51 19.44 -14.44 -3.80
CA ILE A 51 19.37 -14.16 -5.23
C ILE A 51 20.61 -14.71 -5.93
N ASP A 52 20.47 -15.08 -7.19
CA ASP A 52 21.61 -15.44 -8.04
C ASP A 52 22.15 -14.18 -8.72
N ILE A 53 23.43 -13.91 -8.52
CA ILE A 53 24.15 -12.81 -9.16
C ILE A 53 25.37 -13.43 -9.83
N ASP A 54 25.42 -13.39 -11.16
CA ASP A 54 26.52 -13.95 -11.96
C ASP A 54 26.87 -15.40 -11.60
N GLY A 55 25.86 -16.24 -11.34
CA GLY A 55 26.03 -17.66 -10.96
C GLY A 55 26.45 -17.88 -9.51
N THR A 56 26.52 -16.82 -8.70
CA THR A 56 26.79 -16.90 -7.27
C THR A 56 25.52 -16.62 -6.49
N ARG A 57 25.12 -17.55 -5.62
CA ARG A 57 23.98 -17.37 -4.72
C ARG A 57 24.35 -16.46 -3.55
N VAL A 58 23.82 -15.24 -3.54
CA VAL A 58 24.05 -14.22 -2.53
C VAL A 58 22.83 -14.07 -1.62
N PRO A 59 22.99 -14.09 -0.28
CA PRO A 59 21.88 -13.89 0.65
C PRO A 59 21.40 -12.43 0.64
N LEU A 60 20.08 -12.24 0.72
CA LEU A 60 19.49 -10.92 0.92
C LEU A 60 19.88 -10.39 2.30
N SER A 61 20.49 -9.21 2.34
CA SER A 61 21.00 -8.58 3.56
C SER A 61 20.32 -7.22 3.81
N PRO A 62 20.19 -6.78 5.08
CA PRO A 62 19.69 -5.44 5.40
C PRO A 62 20.49 -4.34 4.68
N GLY A 63 19.81 -3.28 4.25
CA GLY A 63 20.44 -2.15 3.54
C GLY A 63 20.46 -2.27 2.01
N MET A 64 20.04 -3.41 1.45
CA MET A 64 19.81 -3.54 0.01
C MET A 64 18.56 -2.76 -0.42
N SER A 65 18.65 -2.02 -1.53
CA SER A 65 17.47 -1.46 -2.19
C SER A 65 16.77 -2.54 -3.01
N VAL A 66 15.45 -2.63 -2.90
CA VAL A 66 14.65 -3.65 -3.59
C VAL A 66 13.49 -2.96 -4.30
N THR A 67 13.30 -3.27 -5.57
CA THR A 67 12.11 -2.87 -6.34
C THR A 67 11.13 -4.03 -6.38
N VAL A 68 9.87 -3.76 -6.05
CA VAL A 68 8.80 -4.76 -6.06
C VAL A 68 7.70 -4.32 -7.01
N GLU A 69 7.18 -5.25 -7.80
CA GLU A 69 6.00 -5.02 -8.64
C GLU A 69 4.77 -5.59 -7.94
N VAL A 70 3.81 -4.73 -7.58
CA VAL A 70 2.56 -5.16 -6.96
C VAL A 70 1.50 -5.37 -8.03
N LYS A 71 1.24 -6.63 -8.37
CA LYS A 71 0.11 -7.00 -9.24
C LYS A 71 -1.18 -6.95 -8.44
N THR A 72 -1.88 -5.82 -8.47
CA THR A 72 -3.26 -5.73 -7.97
C THR A 72 -4.14 -6.60 -8.88
N GLY A 73 -4.90 -7.53 -8.29
CA GLY A 73 -5.63 -8.56 -9.07
C GLY A 73 -6.56 -7.98 -10.13
N SER A 74 -6.95 -8.80 -11.10
CA SER A 74 -7.93 -8.44 -12.14
C SER A 74 -9.34 -8.41 -11.55
N ARG A 75 -9.76 -7.25 -11.02
CA ARG A 75 -11.18 -7.01 -10.70
C ARG A 75 -11.97 -6.93 -11.99
N ARG A 76 -12.99 -7.78 -12.14
CA ARG A 76 -13.86 -7.77 -13.32
C ARG A 76 -14.79 -6.56 -13.19
N ILE A 77 -14.65 -5.57 -14.08
CA ILE A 77 -15.49 -4.37 -14.10
C ILE A 77 -17.00 -4.67 -14.11
N LEU A 78 -17.36 -5.87 -14.60
CA LEU A 78 -18.71 -6.42 -14.57
C LEU A 78 -19.35 -6.42 -13.18
N GLU A 79 -18.60 -6.63 -12.08
CA GLU A 79 -19.16 -6.63 -10.72
C GLU A 79 -19.76 -5.27 -10.32
N TYR A 80 -19.18 -4.15 -10.78
CA TYR A 80 -19.74 -2.81 -10.54
C TYR A 80 -21.00 -2.53 -11.36
N LEU A 81 -21.15 -3.16 -12.53
CA LEU A 81 -22.32 -2.99 -13.38
C LEU A 81 -23.52 -3.79 -12.85
N TYR A 82 -23.28 -4.95 -12.23
CA TYR A 82 -24.34 -5.78 -11.66
C TYR A 82 -24.73 -5.38 -10.23
N SER A 83 -23.87 -4.70 -9.47
CA SER A 83 -24.21 -4.25 -8.12
C SER A 83 -25.47 -3.37 -8.05
N PRO A 84 -25.66 -2.31 -8.89
CA PRO A 84 -26.89 -1.54 -8.86
C PRO A 84 -28.11 -2.35 -9.32
N LEU A 85 -27.94 -3.32 -10.23
CA LEU A 85 -29.05 -4.15 -10.70
C LEU A 85 -29.56 -5.09 -9.61
N ALA A 86 -28.65 -5.67 -8.82
CA ALA A 86 -29.01 -6.49 -7.67
C ALA A 86 -29.70 -5.67 -6.57
N GLU A 87 -29.25 -4.44 -6.34
CA GLU A 87 -29.85 -3.50 -5.39
C GLU A 87 -31.27 -3.12 -5.79
N ILE A 88 -31.48 -2.71 -7.05
CA ILE A 88 -32.81 -2.40 -7.59
C ILE A 88 -33.74 -3.63 -7.55
N ALA A 89 -33.24 -4.82 -7.88
CA ALA A 89 -34.04 -6.04 -7.84
C ALA A 89 -34.47 -6.42 -6.40
N SER A 90 -33.59 -6.19 -5.41
CA SER A 90 -33.93 -6.38 -4.00
C SER A 90 -34.99 -5.37 -3.56
N GLU A 91 -34.79 -4.09 -3.87
CA GLU A 91 -35.68 -3.01 -3.49
C GLU A 91 -37.09 -3.19 -4.09
N ALA A 92 -37.17 -3.60 -5.38
CA ALA A 92 -38.43 -3.91 -6.05
C ALA A 92 -39.16 -5.15 -5.49
N MET A 93 -38.45 -6.07 -4.83
CA MET A 93 -39.04 -7.21 -4.13
C MET A 93 -39.51 -6.87 -2.71
N GLN A 94 -38.91 -5.88 -2.06
CA GLN A 94 -39.29 -5.44 -0.72
C GLN A 94 -40.50 -4.49 -0.71
N GLU A 95 -40.87 -3.91 -1.85
CA GLU A 95 -41.99 -2.98 -1.99
C GLU A 95 -43.33 -3.64 -2.40
N ARG A 96 -43.40 -4.98 -2.45
CA ARG A 96 -44.65 -5.71 -2.73
C ARG A 96 -45.08 -6.65 -1.61
#